data_AF-A0A644ZQG6-F1
#
_entry.id   AF-A0A644ZQG6-F1
#
_cell.length_a   1.000
_cell.length_b   1.000
_cell.length_c   1.000
_cell.angle_alpha   90.00
_cell.angle_beta   90.00
_cell.angle_gamma   90.00
#
_symmetry.space_group_name_H-M   'P 1'
#
loop_
_entity.id
_entity.type
_entity.pdbx_description
1 polymer ?
#
loop_
_entity_poly.entity_id
_entity_poly.type
_entity_poly.pdbx_seq_one_letter_code
_entity_poly.pdbx_strand_id
1 'polypeptide(L)'
;MASYIMNITKYGFTELFLRNSFYFFINMITISLAAFSAFVLAAVVSGRIIEYIFTSVSLYCAHFGILLFWRNITSAFLYGSPNYIRLNNSVEMQDIFSRYFSFSLFTALNSDLRLFSYSNFETDISKEELIKYFKVDYSRVIVVLLLSLAIITISYMLFRNKKAEHCEKPNKFLPATVLTSAVFSLSLASLIFIAGRSYVTVIAFFLFAFLISSLIYLIYDSGIRRIKKNSLIFTVEALTSAAFMVCLFTGGFGYASKVPDVNSIKSVKITYKGDPQNVNNLGSGSYGGLLNTYKSGPEVMISLTSISSIEKVTEIHKEIIKEGCSEVTYTDADPYSDTKVFVDVYIEYEGKDGQKTIRFYPIMKLSTLSKLLYFDETDEYREYYIKKCSDEYYYSTNHFSVSDPLLTNITEFDLELCDEKELMSMICFDKSKETVQRRYYPEKNCIAIIILSRYNMLDRYSSFSFNSDYYYIYDDDESVISWLKSKGYDKYYKLPYQIKSVELYRIPAFIYNKNDNYNNYNNYQKQSAASRCFKSKYDIDMTNLLSLTKTANPEEFDEIIAASRSMYYMDVPGYAVLIKTVSADGEERTVTKFMPINEK
;
A
#
# COMPACT_ATOMS: atom_id res chain seq x y z
N MET A 1 -9.46 -23.30 6.44
CA MET A 1 -9.21 -24.58 7.15
C MET A 1 -7.86 -25.19 6.78
N ALA A 2 -7.46 -25.22 5.49
CA ALA A 2 -6.13 -25.70 5.07
C ALA A 2 -4.95 -24.90 5.67
N SER A 3 -4.99 -23.56 5.61
CA SER A 3 -3.96 -22.70 6.23
C SER A 3 -3.83 -22.87 7.75
N TYR A 4 -4.94 -23.25 8.40
CA TYR A 4 -4.98 -23.49 9.85
C TYR A 4 -4.23 -24.78 10.22
N ILE A 5 -4.41 -25.84 9.42
CA ILE A 5 -3.68 -27.10 9.59
C ILE A 5 -2.19 -26.87 9.29
N MET A 6 -1.87 -26.12 8.22
CA MET A 6 -0.48 -25.78 7.85
C MET A 6 0.25 -25.01 8.96
N ASN A 7 -0.41 -24.05 9.61
CA ASN A 7 0.17 -23.28 10.71
C ASN A 7 0.41 -24.12 11.97
N ILE A 8 -0.51 -25.03 12.31
CA ILE A 8 -0.31 -25.96 13.45
C ILE A 8 0.84 -26.92 13.15
N THR A 9 0.96 -27.41 11.90
CA THR A 9 2.07 -28.30 11.52
C THR A 9 3.42 -27.58 11.50
N LYS A 10 3.48 -26.29 11.14
CA LYS A 10 4.73 -25.52 11.07
C LYS A 10 5.16 -24.95 12.43
N TYR A 11 4.23 -24.50 13.26
CA TYR A 11 4.53 -23.76 14.50
C TYR A 11 4.06 -24.44 15.79
N GLY A 12 3.37 -25.58 15.70
CA GLY A 12 2.77 -26.27 16.84
C GLY A 12 1.58 -25.52 17.45
N PHE A 13 1.05 -26.06 18.56
CA PHE A 13 0.01 -25.39 19.34
C PHE A 13 0.64 -24.25 20.15
N THR A 14 0.48 -23.01 19.69
CA THR A 14 1.01 -21.82 20.35
C THR A 14 -0.06 -21.13 21.19
N GLU A 15 0.33 -20.39 22.24
CA GLU A 15 -0.59 -19.54 23.01
C GLU A 15 -1.31 -18.53 22.12
N LEU A 16 -0.61 -18.01 21.11
CA LEU A 16 -1.15 -17.16 20.05
C LEU A 16 -2.34 -17.83 19.32
N PHE A 17 -2.24 -19.12 19.04
CA PHE A 17 -3.29 -19.87 18.36
C PHE A 17 -4.55 -20.04 19.22
N LEU A 18 -4.41 -20.42 20.49
CA LEU A 18 -5.53 -20.51 21.44
C LEU A 18 -6.21 -19.14 21.60
N ARG A 19 -5.41 -18.09 21.71
CA ARG A 19 -5.87 -16.71 21.79
C ARG A 19 -6.67 -16.30 20.55
N ASN A 20 -6.16 -16.55 19.35
CA ASN A 20 -6.85 -16.19 18.11
C ASN A 20 -8.16 -16.96 17.92
N SER A 21 -8.16 -18.24 18.26
CA SER A 21 -9.38 -19.05 18.29
C SER A 21 -10.40 -18.44 19.24
N PHE A 22 -10.00 -18.06 20.47
CA PHE A 22 -10.87 -17.36 21.42
C PHE A 22 -11.44 -16.05 20.84
N TYR A 23 -10.60 -15.21 20.23
CA TYR A 23 -11.03 -13.97 19.58
C TYR A 23 -12.02 -14.19 18.43
N PHE A 24 -11.76 -15.19 17.60
CA PHE A 24 -12.67 -15.61 16.54
C PHE A 24 -14.02 -16.04 17.11
N PHE A 25 -14.02 -16.88 18.15
CA PHE A 25 -15.26 -17.32 18.81
C PHE A 25 -16.03 -16.16 19.42
N ILE A 26 -15.37 -15.24 20.13
CA ILE A 26 -16.02 -14.06 20.70
C ILE A 26 -16.60 -13.17 19.60
N ASN A 27 -15.89 -12.97 18.48
CA ASN A 27 -16.42 -12.23 17.35
C ASN A 27 -17.70 -12.89 16.80
N MET A 28 -17.68 -14.21 16.58
CA MET A 28 -18.85 -14.97 16.11
C MET A 28 -20.03 -14.89 17.08
N ILE A 29 -19.77 -14.93 18.39
CA ILE A 29 -20.79 -14.71 19.42
C ILE A 29 -21.36 -13.29 19.28
N THR A 30 -20.52 -12.25 19.24
CA THR A 30 -21.01 -10.86 19.14
C THR A 30 -21.81 -10.59 17.87
N ILE A 31 -21.42 -11.17 16.73
CA ILE A 31 -22.18 -11.12 15.47
C ILE A 31 -23.53 -11.82 15.65
N SER A 32 -23.56 -12.99 16.27
CA SER A 32 -24.79 -13.75 16.51
C SER A 32 -25.75 -13.01 17.46
N LEU A 33 -25.22 -12.39 18.51
CA LEU A 33 -25.96 -11.57 19.47
C LEU A 33 -26.51 -10.29 18.82
N ALA A 34 -25.72 -9.64 17.96
CA ALA A 34 -26.16 -8.48 17.19
C ALA A 34 -27.28 -8.88 16.20
N ALA A 35 -27.13 -10.01 15.52
CA ALA A 35 -28.16 -10.56 14.64
C ALA A 35 -29.46 -10.82 15.41
N PHE A 36 -29.39 -11.53 16.53
CA PHE A 36 -30.55 -11.81 17.38
C PHE A 36 -31.24 -10.52 17.83
N SER A 37 -30.47 -9.52 18.29
CA SER A 37 -31.01 -8.21 18.67
C SER A 37 -31.71 -7.51 17.51
N ALA A 38 -31.12 -7.55 16.31
CA ALA A 38 -31.71 -7.02 15.09
C ALA A 38 -33.06 -7.70 14.75
N PHE A 39 -33.16 -9.02 14.85
CA PHE A 39 -34.42 -9.75 14.68
C PHE A 39 -35.46 -9.36 15.75
N VAL A 40 -35.07 -9.27 17.01
CA VAL A 40 -35.98 -8.87 18.10
C VAL A 40 -36.48 -7.44 17.90
N LEU A 41 -35.61 -6.50 17.54
CA LEU A 41 -35.98 -5.12 17.22
C LEU A 41 -36.87 -5.04 15.98
N ALA A 42 -36.57 -5.81 14.95
CA ALA A 42 -37.43 -5.94 13.77
C ALA A 42 -38.84 -6.41 14.15
N ALA A 43 -38.94 -7.37 15.07
CA ALA A 43 -40.22 -7.82 15.59
C ALA A 43 -40.96 -6.74 16.39
N VAL A 44 -40.26 -5.82 17.06
CA VAL A 44 -40.89 -4.70 17.78
C VAL A 44 -41.51 -3.68 16.81
N VAL A 45 -40.76 -3.28 15.78
CA VAL A 45 -41.16 -2.19 14.88
C VAL A 45 -42.08 -2.63 13.75
N SER A 46 -42.07 -3.91 13.41
CA SER A 46 -42.87 -4.46 12.30
C SER A 46 -44.27 -4.86 12.75
N GLY A 47 -45.27 -4.48 11.95
CA GLY A 47 -46.66 -4.88 12.11
C GLY A 47 -47.02 -6.13 11.30
N ARG A 48 -46.43 -6.32 10.12
CA ARG A 48 -46.67 -7.49 9.24
C ARG A 48 -45.46 -8.42 9.14
N ILE A 49 -45.69 -9.68 8.76
CA ILE A 49 -44.63 -10.69 8.54
C ILE A 49 -43.63 -10.22 7.47
N ILE A 50 -44.12 -9.62 6.38
CA ILE A 50 -43.23 -9.13 5.31
C ILE A 50 -42.34 -7.97 5.80
N GLU A 51 -42.91 -7.04 6.59
CA GLU A 51 -42.15 -5.95 7.22
C GLU A 51 -41.10 -6.51 8.19
N TYR A 52 -41.44 -7.57 8.93
CA TYR A 52 -40.52 -8.24 9.84
C TYR A 52 -39.34 -8.88 9.09
N ILE A 53 -39.60 -9.60 8.00
CA ILE A 53 -38.54 -10.24 7.21
C ILE A 53 -37.59 -9.18 6.64
N PHE A 54 -38.12 -8.15 5.97
CA PHE A 54 -37.29 -7.10 5.38
C PHE A 54 -36.53 -6.30 6.44
N THR A 55 -37.18 -5.92 7.54
CA THR A 55 -36.54 -5.16 8.63
C THR A 55 -35.42 -5.97 9.27
N SER A 56 -35.63 -7.26 9.47
CA SER A 56 -34.61 -8.15 10.05
C SER A 56 -33.38 -8.28 9.16
N VAL A 57 -33.58 -8.52 7.86
CA VAL A 57 -32.48 -8.59 6.90
C VAL A 57 -31.76 -7.25 6.81
N SER A 58 -32.50 -6.13 6.79
CA SER A 58 -31.94 -4.77 6.74
C SER A 58 -31.06 -4.47 7.94
N LEU A 59 -31.54 -4.74 9.17
CA LEU A 59 -30.80 -4.51 10.40
C LEU A 59 -29.59 -5.46 10.53
N TYR A 60 -29.72 -6.71 10.05
CA TYR A 60 -28.59 -7.63 9.99
C TYR A 60 -27.52 -7.13 8.99
N CYS A 61 -27.92 -6.74 7.78
CA CYS A 61 -26.99 -6.21 6.79
C CYS A 61 -26.40 -4.85 7.19
N ALA A 62 -27.05 -4.08 8.08
CA ALA A 62 -26.65 -2.74 8.49
C ALA A 62 -25.20 -2.66 8.97
N HIS A 63 -24.78 -3.61 9.82
CA HIS A 63 -23.46 -3.54 10.44
C HIS A 63 -22.34 -3.70 9.40
N PHE A 64 -22.60 -4.40 8.29
CA PHE A 64 -21.63 -4.68 7.24
C PHE A 64 -21.75 -3.67 6.09
N GLY A 65 -22.97 -3.51 5.58
CA GLY A 65 -23.23 -2.73 4.39
C GLY A 65 -23.02 -1.24 4.57
N ILE A 66 -23.29 -0.68 5.76
CA ILE A 66 -23.03 0.75 6.03
C ILE A 66 -21.52 1.02 6.10
N LEU A 67 -20.77 0.16 6.80
CA LEU A 67 -19.31 0.32 6.92
C LEU A 67 -18.61 0.13 5.57
N LEU A 68 -19.04 -0.87 4.79
CA LEU A 68 -18.57 -1.06 3.43
C LEU A 68 -18.94 0.11 2.52
N PHE A 69 -20.19 0.57 2.60
CA PHE A 69 -20.65 1.74 1.87
C PHE A 69 -19.78 2.95 2.18
N TRP A 70 -19.60 3.27 3.46
CA TRP A 70 -18.78 4.38 3.91
C TRP A 70 -17.34 4.26 3.41
N ARG A 71 -16.73 3.08 3.53
CA ARG A 71 -15.37 2.83 3.02
C ARG A 71 -15.27 3.06 1.51
N ASN A 72 -16.18 2.46 0.75
CA ASN A 72 -16.17 2.48 -0.71
C ASN A 72 -16.43 3.90 -1.24
N ILE A 73 -17.37 4.62 -0.63
CA ILE A 73 -17.75 5.94 -1.11
C ILE A 73 -16.71 7.01 -0.77
N THR A 74 -16.13 6.95 0.44
CA THR A 74 -15.08 7.89 0.84
C THR A 74 -13.78 7.63 0.08
N SER A 75 -13.46 6.39 -0.28
CA SER A 75 -12.31 6.09 -1.13
C SER A 75 -12.51 6.52 -2.59
N ALA A 76 -13.75 6.54 -3.08
CA ALA A 76 -14.08 7.00 -4.44
C ALA A 76 -14.11 8.53 -4.57
N PHE A 77 -14.69 9.25 -3.60
CA PHE A 77 -14.94 10.69 -3.73
C PHE A 77 -14.06 11.59 -2.87
N LEU A 78 -13.59 11.11 -1.73
CA LEU A 78 -12.77 11.92 -0.85
C LEU A 78 -11.31 11.64 -1.13
N TYR A 79 -10.72 12.47 -2.00
CA TYR A 79 -9.29 12.46 -2.23
C TYR A 79 -8.55 12.69 -0.89
N GLY A 80 -7.50 11.90 -0.64
CA GLY A 80 -6.84 11.86 0.67
C GLY A 80 -7.46 10.88 1.68
N SER A 81 -8.54 10.15 1.34
CA SER A 81 -9.17 9.21 2.25
C SER A 81 -8.28 7.99 2.55
N PRO A 82 -8.04 7.66 3.83
CA PRO A 82 -7.28 6.47 4.22
C PRO A 82 -7.99 5.14 3.87
N ASN A 83 -9.23 5.19 3.38
CA ASN A 83 -9.98 4.01 2.98
C ASN A 83 -9.56 3.45 1.62
N TYR A 84 -8.83 4.20 0.79
CA TYR A 84 -8.39 3.75 -0.54
C TYR A 84 -7.43 2.55 -0.45
N ILE A 85 -6.48 2.56 0.48
CA ILE A 85 -5.50 1.47 0.73
C ILE A 85 -6.18 0.12 0.92
N ARG A 86 -7.28 0.14 1.68
CA ARG A 86 -8.02 -1.08 2.01
C ARG A 86 -8.70 -1.70 0.79
N LEU A 87 -8.78 -1.03 -0.35
CA LEU A 87 -9.28 -1.59 -1.61
C LEU A 87 -8.22 -2.34 -2.42
N ASN A 88 -6.93 -2.10 -2.21
CA ASN A 88 -5.88 -2.80 -2.95
C ASN A 88 -5.34 -3.99 -2.15
N ASN A 89 -5.11 -3.84 -0.84
CA ASN A 89 -4.57 -4.94 -0.01
C ASN A 89 -5.61 -6.01 0.39
N SER A 90 -6.91 -5.82 0.07
CA SER A 90 -7.98 -6.78 0.45
C SER A 90 -8.70 -7.43 -0.73
N VAL A 91 -8.32 -7.10 -1.97
CA VAL A 91 -9.08 -7.53 -3.15
C VAL A 91 -8.44 -8.69 -3.91
N GLU A 92 -7.18 -9.02 -3.64
CA GLU A 92 -6.64 -10.30 -4.08
C GLU A 92 -7.23 -11.43 -3.20
N MET A 93 -8.25 -12.10 -3.75
CA MET A 93 -8.77 -13.40 -3.31
C MET A 93 -9.23 -13.50 -1.84
N GLN A 94 -10.25 -12.72 -1.47
CA GLN A 94 -11.00 -12.98 -0.25
C GLN A 94 -12.47 -13.29 -0.56
N ASP A 95 -12.94 -14.44 -0.09
CA ASP A 95 -14.35 -14.80 -0.11
C ASP A 95 -15.19 -13.76 0.65
N ILE A 96 -16.50 -13.75 0.43
CA ILE A 96 -17.40 -12.78 1.05
C ILE A 96 -17.41 -12.90 2.59
N PHE A 97 -17.07 -14.07 3.14
CA PHE A 97 -17.08 -14.37 4.58
C PHE A 97 -15.89 -13.75 5.31
N SER A 98 -14.69 -13.81 4.74
CA SER A 98 -13.48 -13.17 5.27
C SER A 98 -13.59 -11.64 5.23
N ARG A 99 -14.23 -11.10 4.20
CA ARG A 99 -14.64 -9.68 4.16
C ARG A 99 -15.65 -9.37 5.26
N TYR A 100 -16.67 -10.20 5.44
CA TYR A 100 -17.67 -10.03 6.50
C TYR A 100 -17.05 -10.04 7.91
N PHE A 101 -16.09 -10.94 8.16
CA PHE A 101 -15.35 -11.03 9.42
C PHE A 101 -14.51 -9.77 9.70
N SER A 102 -13.93 -9.16 8.66
CA SER A 102 -13.09 -7.97 8.75
C SER A 102 -13.84 -6.67 9.07
N PHE A 103 -15.16 -6.67 8.87
CA PHE A 103 -16.06 -5.52 9.04
C PHE A 103 -17.07 -5.68 10.20
N SER A 104 -16.84 -6.59 11.15
CA SER A 104 -17.64 -6.63 12.37
C SER A 104 -17.31 -5.48 13.33
N LEU A 105 -18.25 -5.13 14.22
CA LEU A 105 -18.03 -4.13 15.27
C LEU A 105 -16.85 -4.52 16.18
N PHE A 106 -16.72 -5.81 16.47
CA PHE A 106 -15.61 -6.36 17.25
C PHE A 106 -14.27 -6.14 16.57
N THR A 107 -14.17 -6.44 15.27
CA THR A 107 -12.96 -6.22 14.47
C THR A 107 -12.68 -4.73 14.23
N ALA A 108 -13.72 -3.89 14.20
CA ALA A 108 -13.56 -2.44 14.07
C ALA A 108 -12.96 -1.79 15.33
N LEU A 109 -13.36 -2.26 16.51
CA LEU A 109 -12.85 -1.78 17.80
C LEU A 109 -11.50 -2.40 18.19
N ASN A 110 -11.15 -3.55 17.58
CA ASN A 110 -9.88 -4.25 17.77
C ASN A 110 -9.10 -4.29 16.45
N SER A 111 -8.59 -3.12 16.02
CA SER A 111 -7.83 -2.96 14.77
C SER A 111 -6.69 -3.96 14.61
N ASP A 112 -6.06 -4.34 15.72
CA ASP A 112 -4.84 -5.15 15.73
C ASP A 112 -5.12 -6.63 15.38
N LEU A 113 -6.38 -7.07 15.56
CA LEU A 113 -6.85 -8.39 15.12
C LEU A 113 -7.04 -8.47 13.60
N ARG A 114 -7.19 -7.34 12.90
CA ARG A 114 -7.30 -7.33 11.43
C ARG A 114 -6.01 -7.80 10.78
N LEU A 115 -4.85 -7.47 11.32
CA LEU A 115 -3.56 -7.85 10.73
C LEU A 115 -3.43 -9.38 10.55
N PHE A 116 -4.07 -10.16 11.43
CA PHE A 116 -3.99 -11.62 11.43
C PHE A 116 -4.87 -12.33 10.37
N SER A 117 -5.92 -11.68 9.87
CA SER A 117 -6.76 -12.25 8.80
C SER A 117 -6.20 -12.06 7.39
N TYR A 118 -5.15 -11.23 7.26
CA TYR A 118 -4.58 -10.79 5.99
C TYR A 118 -3.13 -11.25 5.77
N SER A 119 -2.39 -11.60 6.83
CA SER A 119 -1.02 -12.07 6.68
C SER A 119 -1.00 -13.54 6.24
N ASN A 120 -0.77 -13.77 4.95
CA ASN A 120 0.01 -14.92 4.51
C ASN A 120 1.35 -14.81 5.26
N PHE A 121 1.51 -15.56 6.36
CA PHE A 121 2.78 -15.65 7.07
C PHE A 121 3.75 -16.49 6.22
N GLU A 122 4.16 -15.93 5.08
CA GLU A 122 5.27 -16.43 4.26
C GLU A 122 6.62 -16.01 4.83
N THR A 123 6.66 -15.10 5.81
CA THR A 123 7.88 -14.67 6.48
C THR A 123 8.06 -15.38 7.82
N ASP A 124 9.26 -15.89 8.07
CA ASP A 124 9.67 -16.52 9.33
C ASP A 124 9.77 -15.49 10.46
N ILE A 125 8.62 -15.11 11.03
CA ILE A 125 8.56 -14.26 12.24
C ILE A 125 8.85 -15.12 13.46
N SER A 126 9.76 -14.65 14.32
CA SER A 126 10.09 -15.34 15.57
C SER A 126 8.90 -15.36 16.56
N LYS A 127 8.85 -16.38 17.43
CA LYS A 127 7.78 -16.54 18.44
C LYS A 127 7.70 -15.35 19.41
N GLU A 128 8.83 -14.73 19.71
CA GLU A 128 8.96 -13.61 20.65
C GLU A 128 8.45 -12.28 20.03
N GLU A 129 8.71 -12.05 18.75
CA GLU A 129 8.15 -10.91 18.01
C GLU A 129 6.62 -11.02 17.88
N LEU A 130 6.09 -12.21 17.58
CA LEU A 130 4.65 -12.48 17.56
C LEU A 130 3.96 -12.21 18.91
N ILE A 131 4.69 -12.21 20.03
CA ILE A 131 4.14 -11.85 21.34
C ILE A 131 4.20 -10.33 21.55
N LYS A 132 5.26 -9.67 21.08
CA LYS A 132 5.49 -8.21 21.22
C LYS A 132 4.58 -7.37 20.34
N TYR A 133 4.33 -7.78 19.09
CA TYR A 133 3.46 -7.05 18.14
C TYR A 133 1.98 -7.08 18.54
N PHE A 134 1.57 -8.07 19.34
CA PHE A 134 0.16 -8.37 19.57
C PHE A 134 -0.20 -8.31 21.05
N LYS A 135 0.07 -7.16 21.69
CA LYS A 135 -0.43 -6.90 23.05
C LYS A 135 -1.94 -6.79 23.01
N VAL A 136 -2.58 -7.77 23.62
CA VAL A 136 -4.03 -7.90 23.61
C VAL A 136 -4.68 -6.96 24.62
N ASP A 137 -5.59 -6.12 24.14
CA ASP A 137 -6.40 -5.22 24.96
C ASP A 137 -7.76 -5.87 25.32
N TYR A 138 -7.75 -6.70 26.38
CA TYR A 138 -8.96 -7.37 26.88
C TYR A 138 -10.05 -6.40 27.34
N SER A 139 -9.71 -5.13 27.63
CA SER A 139 -10.71 -4.14 28.04
C SER A 139 -11.74 -3.90 26.93
N ARG A 140 -11.30 -3.87 25.67
CA ARG A 140 -12.17 -3.68 24.50
C ARG A 140 -13.09 -4.86 24.28
N VAL A 141 -12.60 -6.08 24.53
CA VAL A 141 -13.43 -7.30 24.45
C VAL A 141 -14.56 -7.24 25.45
N ILE A 142 -14.25 -6.88 26.71
CA ILE A 142 -15.24 -6.75 27.77
C ILE A 142 -16.28 -5.68 27.40
N VAL A 143 -15.83 -4.52 26.90
CA VAL A 143 -16.74 -3.45 26.46
C VAL A 143 -17.69 -3.94 25.36
N VAL A 144 -17.20 -4.65 24.35
CA VAL A 144 -18.07 -5.17 23.28
C VAL A 144 -19.08 -6.19 23.83
N LEU A 145 -18.65 -7.10 24.70
CA LEU A 145 -19.55 -8.08 25.31
C LEU A 145 -20.63 -7.40 26.17
N LEU A 146 -20.26 -6.40 26.97
CA LEU A 146 -21.20 -5.62 27.76
C LEU A 146 -22.18 -4.83 26.90
N LEU A 147 -21.71 -4.23 25.80
CA LEU A 147 -22.57 -3.55 24.82
C LEU A 147 -23.53 -4.53 24.14
N SER A 148 -23.06 -5.70 23.71
CA SER A 148 -23.92 -6.75 23.13
C SER A 148 -24.98 -7.21 24.13
N LEU A 149 -24.61 -7.43 25.39
CA LEU A 149 -25.54 -7.83 26.45
C LEU A 149 -26.59 -6.73 26.69
N ALA A 150 -26.16 -5.47 26.82
CA ALA A 150 -27.06 -4.33 26.99
C ALA A 150 -28.05 -4.19 25.83
N ILE A 151 -27.58 -4.31 24.58
CA ILE A 151 -28.42 -4.25 23.37
C ILE A 151 -29.46 -5.38 23.39
N ILE A 152 -29.08 -6.60 23.76
CA ILE A 152 -30.02 -7.72 23.86
C ILE A 152 -31.06 -7.46 24.95
N THR A 153 -30.63 -7.03 26.14
CA THR A 153 -31.53 -6.75 27.25
C THR A 153 -32.54 -5.67 26.88
N ILE A 154 -32.09 -4.57 26.27
CA ILE A 154 -32.96 -3.49 25.77
C ILE A 154 -33.92 -4.02 24.72
N SER A 155 -33.42 -4.77 23.73
CA SER A 155 -34.25 -5.35 22.66
C SER A 155 -35.33 -6.26 23.22
N TYR A 156 -34.97 -7.11 24.19
CA TYR A 156 -35.89 -8.01 24.88
C TYR A 156 -36.94 -7.25 25.71
N MET A 157 -36.54 -6.21 26.45
CA MET A 157 -37.46 -5.36 27.21
C MET A 157 -38.47 -4.67 26.28
N LEU A 158 -38.01 -4.12 25.15
CA LEU A 158 -38.86 -3.51 24.14
C LEU A 158 -39.84 -4.52 23.54
N PHE A 159 -39.39 -5.76 23.30
CA PHE A 159 -40.23 -6.85 22.79
C PHE A 159 -41.31 -7.27 23.79
N ARG A 160 -40.97 -7.42 25.07
CA ARG A 160 -41.96 -7.75 26.12
C ARG A 160 -43.07 -6.71 26.26
N ASN A 161 -42.75 -5.44 26.01
CA ASN A 161 -43.71 -4.35 26.09
C ASN A 161 -44.55 -4.18 24.82
N LYS A 162 -44.36 -5.02 23.80
CA LYS A 162 -45.16 -4.98 22.56
C LYS A 162 -46.58 -5.47 22.85
N LYS A 163 -47.56 -4.56 22.85
CA LYS A 163 -48.98 -4.93 22.91
C LYS A 163 -49.41 -5.73 21.67
N ALA A 164 -50.26 -6.76 21.87
CA ALA A 164 -50.78 -7.63 20.80
C ALA A 164 -51.55 -6.88 19.70
N GLU A 165 -52.20 -5.77 20.03
CA GLU A 165 -52.95 -4.88 19.12
C GLU A 165 -52.08 -4.22 18.02
N HIS A 166 -50.77 -4.36 18.12
CA HIS A 166 -49.80 -3.84 17.14
C HIS A 166 -49.43 -4.85 16.05
N CYS A 167 -49.86 -6.11 16.17
CA CYS A 167 -49.79 -7.07 15.08
C CYS A 167 -50.81 -6.68 13.98
N GLU A 168 -50.43 -6.86 12.72
CA GLU A 168 -51.25 -6.66 11.50
C GLU A 168 -51.47 -5.22 10.99
N LYS A 169 -51.07 -4.18 11.74
CA LYS A 169 -51.13 -2.77 11.25
C LYS A 169 -49.88 -2.41 10.43
N PRO A 170 -50.01 -2.08 9.12
CA PRO A 170 -48.85 -1.67 8.32
C PRO A 170 -48.26 -0.32 8.76
N ASN A 171 -46.96 -0.13 8.58
CA ASN A 171 -46.27 1.17 8.67
C ASN A 171 -46.43 1.93 10.00
N LYS A 172 -46.52 1.22 11.13
CA LYS A 172 -46.71 1.86 12.44
C LYS A 172 -45.58 2.83 12.82
N PHE A 173 -44.34 2.49 12.46
CA PHE A 173 -43.16 3.34 12.66
C PHE A 173 -42.56 3.74 11.30
N LEU A 174 -43.18 4.72 10.65
CA LEU A 174 -42.70 5.28 9.38
C LEU A 174 -41.18 5.59 9.38
N PRO A 175 -40.59 6.18 10.44
CA PRO A 175 -39.15 6.42 10.47
C PRO A 175 -38.31 5.13 10.46
N ALA A 176 -38.79 4.06 11.12
CA ALA A 176 -38.09 2.78 11.14
C ALA A 176 -38.13 2.10 9.77
N THR A 177 -39.27 2.14 9.07
CA THR A 177 -39.41 1.63 7.70
C THR A 177 -38.49 2.37 6.72
N VAL A 178 -38.45 3.71 6.80
CA VAL A 178 -37.57 4.52 5.95
C VAL A 178 -36.10 4.22 6.24
N LEU A 179 -35.72 4.16 7.52
CA LEU A 179 -34.35 3.85 7.91
C LEU A 179 -33.91 2.45 7.45
N THR A 180 -34.75 1.43 7.60
CA THR A 180 -34.40 0.05 7.23
C THR A 180 -34.31 -0.12 5.72
N SER A 181 -35.23 0.51 4.97
CA SER A 181 -35.16 0.55 3.50
C SER A 181 -33.88 1.23 2.98
N ALA A 182 -33.48 2.35 3.59
CA ALA A 182 -32.24 3.06 3.25
C ALA A 182 -31.00 2.23 3.59
N VAL A 183 -30.98 1.58 4.76
CA VAL A 183 -29.85 0.74 5.18
C VAL A 183 -29.69 -0.47 4.27
N PHE A 184 -30.79 -1.13 3.89
CA PHE A 184 -30.77 -2.25 2.97
C PHE A 184 -30.28 -1.83 1.58
N SER A 185 -30.79 -0.70 1.07
CA SER A 185 -30.42 -0.21 -0.25
C SER A 185 -28.95 0.18 -0.36
N LEU A 186 -28.41 0.89 0.66
CA LEU A 186 -26.98 1.21 0.75
C LEU A 186 -26.12 -0.05 0.85
N SER A 187 -26.57 -1.05 1.61
CA SER A 187 -25.87 -2.33 1.76
C SER A 187 -25.79 -3.09 0.44
N LEU A 188 -26.90 -3.24 -0.26
CA LEU A 188 -26.97 -3.96 -1.54
C LEU A 188 -26.19 -3.22 -2.63
N ALA A 189 -26.30 -1.90 -2.67
CA ALA A 189 -25.54 -1.10 -3.59
C ALA A 189 -24.02 -1.24 -3.34
N SER A 190 -23.57 -1.36 -2.07
CA SER A 190 -22.14 -1.55 -1.73
C SER A 190 -21.53 -2.79 -2.38
N LEU A 191 -22.34 -3.84 -2.58
CA LEU A 191 -21.94 -5.06 -3.28
C LEU A 191 -21.76 -4.84 -4.80
N ILE A 192 -22.60 -3.98 -5.41
CA ILE A 192 -22.50 -3.65 -6.84
C ILE A 192 -21.29 -2.77 -7.12
N PHE A 193 -20.97 -1.81 -6.24
CA PHE A 193 -19.74 -1.02 -6.36
C PHE A 193 -18.48 -1.89 -6.31
N ILE A 194 -18.51 -2.98 -5.55
CA ILE A 194 -17.39 -3.94 -5.53
C ILE A 194 -17.24 -4.63 -6.91
N ALA A 195 -18.34 -4.84 -7.63
CA ALA A 195 -18.36 -5.47 -8.96
C ALA A 195 -17.94 -4.54 -10.10
N GLY A 196 -18.07 -3.22 -9.95
CA GLY A 196 -17.70 -2.25 -10.97
C GLY A 196 -17.07 -0.99 -10.36
N ARG A 197 -15.83 -0.68 -10.74
CA ARG A 197 -15.01 0.40 -10.16
C ARG A 197 -14.91 1.63 -11.08
N SER A 198 -16.03 2.24 -11.47
CA SER A 198 -16.02 3.47 -12.28
C SER A 198 -16.99 4.53 -11.73
N TYR A 199 -16.78 5.80 -12.06
CA TYR A 199 -17.73 6.85 -11.68
C TYR A 199 -19.15 6.58 -12.20
N VAL A 200 -19.27 5.92 -13.35
CA VAL A 200 -20.54 5.47 -13.93
C VAL A 200 -21.21 4.42 -13.05
N THR A 201 -20.46 3.48 -12.49
CA THR A 201 -21.02 2.49 -11.55
C THR A 201 -21.45 3.13 -10.24
N VAL A 202 -20.88 4.28 -9.84
CA VAL A 202 -21.32 5.01 -8.65
C VAL A 202 -22.61 5.80 -8.86
N ILE A 203 -22.78 6.44 -10.02
CA ILE A 203 -24.07 7.10 -10.34
C ILE A 203 -25.16 6.04 -10.47
N ALA A 204 -24.88 4.94 -11.17
CA ALA A 204 -25.78 3.80 -11.26
C ALA A 204 -26.10 3.20 -9.87
N PHE A 205 -25.11 3.16 -8.97
CA PHE A 205 -25.28 2.72 -7.59
C PHE A 205 -26.30 3.57 -6.83
N PHE A 206 -26.23 4.90 -6.92
CA PHE A 206 -27.14 5.77 -6.16
C PHE A 206 -28.56 5.70 -6.70
N LEU A 207 -28.70 5.65 -8.03
CA LEU A 207 -29.97 5.41 -8.69
C LEU A 207 -30.54 4.05 -8.29
N PHE A 208 -29.72 3.00 -8.24
CA PHE A 208 -30.15 1.66 -7.85
C PHE A 208 -30.53 1.57 -6.37
N ALA A 209 -29.77 2.19 -5.47
CA ALA A 209 -30.12 2.28 -4.05
C ALA A 209 -31.46 3.01 -3.85
N PHE A 210 -31.64 4.13 -4.54
CA PHE A 210 -32.92 4.86 -4.54
C PHE A 210 -34.08 4.01 -5.08
N LEU A 211 -33.88 3.29 -6.19
CA LEU A 211 -34.90 2.41 -6.78
C LEU A 211 -35.26 1.25 -5.85
N ILE A 212 -34.29 0.62 -5.20
CA ILE A 212 -34.53 -0.46 -4.23
C ILE A 212 -35.26 0.07 -3.02
N SER A 213 -34.81 1.18 -2.45
CA SER A 213 -35.44 1.80 -1.30
C SER A 213 -36.90 2.14 -1.61
N SER A 214 -37.15 2.69 -2.79
CA SER A 214 -38.49 2.98 -3.30
C SER A 214 -39.33 1.71 -3.45
N LEU A 215 -38.77 0.64 -4.03
CA LEU A 215 -39.44 -0.65 -4.19
C LEU A 215 -39.80 -1.29 -2.84
N ILE A 216 -38.87 -1.26 -1.88
CA ILE A 216 -39.08 -1.76 -0.52
C ILE A 216 -40.20 -0.96 0.13
N TYR A 217 -40.16 0.37 0.08
CA TYR A 217 -41.20 1.21 0.64
C TYR A 217 -42.59 0.90 0.06
N LEU A 218 -42.68 0.59 -1.24
CA LEU A 218 -43.93 0.16 -1.88
C LEU A 218 -44.46 -1.20 -1.37
N ILE A 219 -43.56 -2.13 -1.03
CA ILE A 219 -43.90 -3.40 -0.40
C ILE A 219 -44.44 -3.16 1.02
N TYR A 220 -43.87 -2.22 1.78
CA TYR A 220 -44.33 -1.86 3.12
C TYR A 220 -45.71 -1.17 3.11
N ASP A 221 -45.98 -0.22 2.20
CA ASP A 221 -47.23 0.57 2.20
C ASP A 221 -48.42 -0.07 1.44
N SER A 222 -48.37 -1.39 1.16
CA SER A 222 -49.48 -2.14 0.53
C SER A 222 -49.73 -1.83 -0.96
N GLY A 223 -48.71 -1.39 -1.70
CA GLY A 223 -48.70 -1.38 -3.17
C GLY A 223 -48.90 -0.02 -3.88
N ILE A 224 -48.70 -0.07 -5.21
CA ILE A 224 -48.57 1.05 -6.19
C ILE A 224 -49.66 2.14 -6.07
N ARG A 225 -50.84 1.81 -5.55
CA ARG A 225 -52.00 2.72 -5.47
C ARG A 225 -51.78 3.94 -4.55
N ARG A 226 -50.77 3.91 -3.67
CA ARG A 226 -50.43 5.01 -2.75
C ARG A 226 -49.19 5.83 -3.15
N ILE A 227 -48.59 5.57 -4.32
CA ILE A 227 -47.41 6.31 -4.82
C ILE A 227 -47.64 7.83 -4.82
N LYS A 228 -48.80 8.30 -5.28
CA LYS A 228 -49.12 9.74 -5.30
C LYS A 228 -49.14 10.35 -3.90
N LYS A 229 -49.65 9.60 -2.91
CA LYS A 229 -49.76 10.03 -1.51
C LYS A 229 -48.39 10.13 -0.82
N ASN A 230 -47.44 9.30 -1.25
CA ASN A 230 -46.09 9.23 -0.66
C ASN A 230 -45.00 9.85 -1.55
N SER A 231 -45.39 10.57 -2.61
CA SER A 231 -44.48 11.23 -3.56
C SER A 231 -43.49 12.17 -2.88
N LEU A 232 -43.91 12.84 -1.80
CA LEU A 232 -43.05 13.67 -0.97
C LEU A 232 -41.88 12.88 -0.36
N ILE A 233 -42.11 11.64 0.09
CA ILE A 233 -41.08 10.80 0.73
C ILE A 233 -40.00 10.43 -0.27
N PHE A 234 -40.40 9.97 -1.46
CA PHE A 234 -39.46 9.67 -2.55
C PHE A 234 -38.70 10.92 -3.01
N THR A 235 -39.36 12.08 -3.02
CA THR A 235 -38.71 13.35 -3.39
C THR A 235 -37.67 13.75 -2.35
N VAL A 236 -38.01 13.69 -1.06
CA VAL A 236 -37.08 13.99 0.04
C VAL A 236 -35.89 13.03 0.03
N GLU A 237 -36.12 11.74 -0.21
CA GLU A 237 -35.07 10.74 -0.31
C GLU A 237 -34.11 11.03 -1.49
N ALA A 238 -34.64 11.29 -2.68
CA ALA A 238 -33.84 11.63 -3.86
C ALA A 238 -33.02 12.91 -3.63
N LEU A 239 -33.62 13.95 -3.07
CA LEU A 239 -32.94 15.20 -2.74
C LEU A 239 -31.84 15.00 -1.69
N THR A 240 -32.08 14.16 -0.68
CA THR A 240 -31.09 13.85 0.36
C THR A 240 -29.91 13.08 -0.22
N SER A 241 -30.16 12.07 -1.06
CA SER A 241 -29.10 11.33 -1.76
C SER A 241 -28.30 12.24 -2.69
N ALA A 242 -28.96 13.14 -3.43
CA ALA A 242 -28.29 14.11 -4.29
C ALA A 242 -27.43 15.10 -3.48
N ALA A 243 -27.96 15.66 -2.38
CA ALA A 243 -27.23 16.56 -1.51
C ALA A 243 -26.01 15.87 -0.86
N PHE A 244 -26.16 14.61 -0.44
CA PHE A 244 -25.05 13.82 0.09
C PHE A 244 -23.97 13.58 -0.97
N MET A 245 -24.36 13.30 -2.21
CA MET A 245 -23.43 13.16 -3.32
C MET A 245 -22.70 14.46 -3.63
N VAL A 246 -23.40 15.59 -3.71
CA VAL A 246 -22.80 16.90 -3.92
C VAL A 246 -21.80 17.21 -2.80
N CYS A 247 -22.15 16.90 -1.54
CA CYS A 247 -21.23 17.04 -0.42
C CYS A 247 -19.94 16.25 -0.62
N LEU A 248 -20.03 14.98 -1.03
CA LEU A 248 -18.86 14.14 -1.28
C LEU A 248 -18.03 14.63 -2.46
N PHE A 249 -18.66 14.98 -3.58
CA PHE A 249 -18.00 15.55 -4.76
C PHE A 249 -17.30 16.88 -4.48
N THR A 250 -17.81 17.67 -3.56
CA THR A 250 -17.22 18.95 -3.14
C THR A 250 -16.19 18.81 -2.02
N GLY A 251 -15.76 17.57 -1.71
CA GLY A 251 -14.68 17.30 -0.75
C GLY A 251 -15.14 17.09 0.69
N GLY A 252 -16.40 16.75 0.93
CA GLY A 252 -16.92 16.31 2.22
C GLY A 252 -16.85 17.38 3.31
N PHE A 253 -17.39 18.57 3.04
CA PHE A 253 -17.31 19.73 3.95
C PHE A 253 -15.87 20.16 4.29
N GLY A 254 -14.99 20.17 3.29
CA GLY A 254 -13.59 20.55 3.45
C GLY A 254 -12.69 19.44 4.03
N TYR A 255 -13.20 18.22 4.20
CA TYR A 255 -12.38 17.06 4.59
C TYR A 255 -11.20 16.85 3.63
N ALA A 256 -11.48 16.85 2.31
CA ALA A 256 -10.48 16.59 1.27
C ALA A 256 -9.41 17.69 1.17
N SER A 257 -9.72 18.91 1.60
CA SER A 257 -8.80 20.07 1.57
C SER A 257 -8.17 20.39 2.93
N LYS A 258 -8.50 19.63 3.99
CA LYS A 258 -8.00 19.90 5.35
C LYS A 258 -6.52 19.57 5.47
N VAL A 259 -5.71 20.62 5.66
CA VAL A 259 -4.32 20.55 6.12
C VAL A 259 -4.26 21.22 7.51
N PRO A 260 -3.78 20.53 8.57
CA PRO A 260 -3.65 21.16 9.89
C PRO A 260 -2.69 22.34 9.87
N ASP A 261 -2.91 23.32 10.76
CA ASP A 261 -1.99 24.45 10.90
C ASP A 261 -0.64 24.01 11.48
N VAL A 262 0.47 24.53 10.95
CA VAL A 262 1.83 24.14 11.35
C VAL A 262 2.04 24.25 12.85
N ASN A 263 1.54 25.34 13.46
CA ASN A 263 1.71 25.58 14.89
C ASN A 263 0.88 24.65 15.78
N SER A 264 -0.16 24.01 15.22
CA SER A 264 -1.02 23.06 15.93
C SER A 264 -0.47 21.63 15.92
N ILE A 265 0.52 21.35 15.05
CA ILE A 265 1.10 20.03 14.87
C ILE A 265 2.21 19.80 15.91
N LYS A 266 2.21 18.60 16.50
CA LYS A 266 3.26 18.08 17.39
C LYS A 266 4.28 17.26 16.61
N SER A 267 3.81 16.40 15.71
CA SER A 267 4.65 15.58 14.84
C SER A 267 3.88 15.15 13.60
N VAL A 268 4.62 14.83 12.53
CA VAL A 268 4.07 14.26 11.31
C VAL A 268 4.76 12.95 11.01
N LYS A 269 3.99 11.93 10.64
CA LYS A 269 4.51 10.68 10.09
C LYS A 269 4.20 10.61 8.61
N ILE A 270 5.20 10.29 7.79
CA ILE A 270 5.06 10.25 6.34
C ILE A 270 5.70 8.99 5.74
N THR A 271 5.05 8.43 4.72
CA THR A 271 5.67 7.46 3.79
C THR A 271 5.86 8.11 2.44
N TYR A 272 6.95 7.77 1.75
CA TYR A 272 7.16 8.16 0.35
C TYR A 272 8.14 7.20 -0.30
N LYS A 273 8.21 7.16 -1.64
CA LYS A 273 9.25 6.36 -2.31
C LYS A 273 10.62 7.03 -2.11
N GLY A 274 11.44 6.49 -1.21
CA GLY A 274 12.81 6.92 -0.96
C GLY A 274 13.84 6.02 -1.66
N ASP A 275 14.98 5.81 -1.00
CA ASP A 275 16.19 5.13 -1.52
C ASP A 275 15.95 3.89 -2.41
N PRO A 276 16.33 3.94 -3.71
CA PRO A 276 16.13 2.84 -4.66
C PRO A 276 17.04 1.63 -4.41
N GLN A 277 18.12 1.78 -3.65
CA GLN A 277 19.13 0.74 -3.41
C GLN A 277 18.68 -0.32 -2.41
N ASN A 278 17.65 -0.01 -1.62
CA ASN A 278 17.13 -0.86 -0.55
C ASN A 278 15.83 -1.54 -1.01
N VAL A 279 15.95 -2.79 -1.48
CA VAL A 279 14.88 -3.53 -2.17
C VAL A 279 14.19 -4.52 -1.23
N ASN A 280 14.54 -4.50 0.05
CA ASN A 280 14.08 -5.50 1.00
C ASN A 280 12.56 -5.77 0.95
N ASN A 281 12.28 -7.07 0.75
CA ASN A 281 11.08 -7.78 1.19
C ASN A 281 9.84 -7.77 0.28
N LEU A 282 9.96 -7.84 -1.05
CA LEU A 282 8.78 -7.91 -1.91
C LEU A 282 8.89 -8.90 -3.07
N GLY A 283 8.50 -10.15 -2.78
CA GLY A 283 7.95 -11.03 -3.80
C GLY A 283 6.84 -10.31 -4.57
N SER A 284 6.95 -10.38 -5.91
CA SER A 284 6.15 -9.73 -6.96
C SER A 284 6.58 -8.33 -7.41
N GLY A 285 7.68 -8.24 -8.18
CA GLY A 285 7.79 -7.33 -9.34
C GLY A 285 7.55 -5.82 -9.15
N SER A 286 7.53 -5.30 -7.93
CA SER A 286 6.97 -3.98 -7.62
C SER A 286 7.96 -3.12 -6.82
N TYR A 287 8.55 -2.15 -7.53
CA TYR A 287 8.96 -0.81 -7.08
C TYR A 287 9.80 -0.70 -5.78
N GLY A 288 11.13 -0.84 -5.83
CA GLY A 288 12.02 -0.71 -4.66
C GLY A 288 12.06 0.69 -4.01
N GLY A 289 12.32 0.72 -2.70
CA GLY A 289 12.36 1.91 -1.84
C GLY A 289 12.32 1.54 -0.35
N LEU A 290 13.16 2.15 0.50
CA LEU A 290 13.20 1.92 1.97
C LEU A 290 11.85 2.10 2.68
N LEU A 291 10.92 2.79 2.03
CA LEU A 291 9.60 3.19 2.50
C LEU A 291 8.52 2.64 1.56
N ASN A 292 8.76 1.53 0.85
CA ASN A 292 7.81 1.01 -0.13
C ASN A 292 6.44 0.70 0.50
N THR A 293 5.42 1.21 -0.14
CA THR A 293 4.06 1.44 0.35
C THR A 293 3.10 0.30 0.04
N TYR A 294 3.49 -0.67 -0.80
CA TYR A 294 2.60 -1.75 -1.26
C TYR A 294 2.33 -2.85 -0.20
N LYS A 295 3.25 -3.09 0.75
CA LYS A 295 3.02 -4.03 1.88
C LYS A 295 3.28 -3.47 3.28
N SER A 296 3.86 -2.27 3.41
CA SER A 296 4.48 -1.85 4.67
C SER A 296 3.55 -1.20 5.69
N GLY A 297 2.29 -0.92 5.34
CA GLY A 297 1.32 -0.34 6.26
C GLY A 297 1.84 0.93 6.98
N PRO A 298 1.22 1.33 8.09
CA PRO A 298 1.66 2.45 8.92
C PRO A 298 2.97 2.19 9.70
N GLU A 299 3.63 1.05 9.52
CA GLU A 299 4.79 0.61 10.33
C GLU A 299 6.12 1.14 9.78
N VAL A 300 6.16 1.62 8.54
CA VAL A 300 7.36 2.14 7.87
C VAL A 300 7.18 3.62 7.52
N MET A 301 6.99 4.45 8.54
CA MET A 301 6.88 5.91 8.42
C MET A 301 8.05 6.61 9.11
N ILE A 302 8.60 7.65 8.46
CA ILE A 302 9.53 8.57 9.12
C ILE A 302 8.73 9.51 10.02
N SER A 303 9.20 9.71 11.24
CA SER A 303 8.61 10.64 12.21
C SER A 303 9.34 11.97 12.15
N LEU A 304 8.65 13.01 11.70
CA LEU A 304 9.15 14.37 11.56
C LEU A 304 8.62 15.25 12.70
N THR A 305 9.52 15.94 13.38
CA THR A 305 9.20 16.78 14.54
C THR A 305 9.74 18.20 14.42
N SER A 306 10.74 18.45 13.57
CA SER A 306 11.22 19.82 13.34
C SER A 306 10.19 20.67 12.62
N ILE A 307 10.18 21.97 12.94
CA ILE A 307 9.26 22.93 12.33
C ILE A 307 9.46 23.00 10.81
N SER A 308 10.71 23.01 10.34
CA SER A 308 11.04 23.01 8.91
C SER A 308 10.50 21.79 8.17
N SER A 309 10.63 20.60 8.76
CA SER A 309 10.09 19.37 8.15
C SER A 309 8.57 19.38 8.15
N ILE A 310 7.93 19.84 9.22
CA ILE A 310 6.47 19.98 9.30
C ILE A 310 5.97 20.98 8.26
N GLU A 311 6.60 22.15 8.14
CA GLU A 311 6.28 23.15 7.11
C GLU A 311 6.37 22.55 5.71
N LYS A 312 7.46 21.83 5.41
CA LYS A 312 7.64 21.18 4.11
C LYS A 312 6.57 20.13 3.83
N VAL A 313 6.20 19.28 4.79
CA VAL A 313 5.11 18.32 4.61
C VAL A 313 3.79 19.05 4.34
N THR A 314 3.49 20.12 5.08
CA THR A 314 2.24 20.87 4.85
C THR A 314 2.21 21.60 3.49
N GLU A 315 3.35 22.09 3.01
CA GLU A 315 3.51 22.67 1.67
C GLU A 315 3.19 21.63 0.60
N ILE A 316 3.87 20.47 0.65
CA ILE A 316 3.68 19.38 -0.30
C ILE A 316 2.24 18.85 -0.23
N HIS A 317 1.67 18.70 0.98
CA HIS A 317 0.28 18.25 1.15
C HIS A 317 -0.73 19.21 0.50
N LYS A 318 -0.53 20.53 0.60
CA LYS A 318 -1.37 21.52 -0.10
C LYS A 318 -1.26 21.40 -1.62
N GLU A 319 -0.06 21.12 -2.13
CA GLU A 319 0.18 20.89 -3.55
C GLU A 319 -0.53 19.63 -4.05
N ILE A 320 -0.41 18.52 -3.33
CA ILE A 320 -1.15 17.28 -3.61
C ILE A 320 -2.65 17.56 -3.70
N ILE A 321 -3.22 18.28 -2.73
CA ILE A 321 -4.65 18.65 -2.73
C ILE A 321 -5.01 19.47 -3.98
N LYS A 322 -4.15 20.39 -4.40
CA LYS A 322 -4.34 21.23 -5.58
C LYS A 322 -4.29 20.43 -6.88
N GLU A 323 -3.46 19.39 -6.96
CA GLU A 323 -3.41 18.46 -8.09
C GLU A 323 -4.70 17.65 -8.25
N GLY A 324 -5.30 17.27 -7.13
CA GLY A 324 -6.55 16.52 -7.09
C GLY A 324 -6.44 15.07 -7.57
N CYS A 325 -7.52 14.32 -7.37
CA CYS A 325 -7.61 12.95 -7.86
C CYS A 325 -7.81 12.96 -9.38
N SER A 326 -6.85 12.43 -10.13
CA SER A 326 -6.96 12.33 -11.58
C SER A 326 -6.47 10.98 -12.06
N GLU A 327 -7.04 10.52 -13.16
CA GLU A 327 -6.60 9.29 -13.80
C GLU A 327 -5.13 9.42 -14.20
N VAL A 328 -4.44 8.31 -14.04
CA VAL A 328 -3.08 8.14 -14.54
C VAL A 328 -3.12 8.37 -16.04
N THR A 329 -2.59 9.51 -16.46
CA THR A 329 -2.59 9.99 -17.84
C THR A 329 -1.14 10.02 -18.28
N TYR A 330 -0.83 9.21 -19.29
CA TYR A 330 0.45 9.23 -19.98
C TYR A 330 0.17 9.36 -21.47
N THR A 331 0.51 10.50 -22.04
CA THR A 331 0.75 10.62 -23.48
C THR A 331 2.25 10.84 -23.69
N ASP A 332 2.82 10.35 -24.79
CA ASP A 332 4.24 10.61 -25.15
C ASP A 332 4.57 12.12 -25.27
N ALA A 333 3.54 12.99 -25.18
CA ALA A 333 3.61 14.44 -25.26
C ALA A 333 3.56 15.17 -23.90
N ASP A 334 3.29 14.48 -22.79
CA ASP A 334 3.23 15.13 -21.47
C ASP A 334 4.64 15.43 -20.93
N PRO A 335 4.89 16.64 -20.39
CA PRO A 335 6.14 16.93 -19.68
C PRO A 335 6.35 15.95 -18.52
N TYR A 336 7.60 15.54 -18.30
CA TYR A 336 7.97 14.60 -17.23
C TYR A 336 7.49 15.08 -15.85
N SER A 337 7.60 16.39 -15.58
CA SER A 337 7.12 17.00 -14.33
C SER A 337 5.62 16.81 -14.07
N ASP A 338 4.81 16.72 -15.13
CA ASP A 338 3.35 16.62 -15.05
C ASP A 338 2.84 15.17 -15.06
N THR A 339 3.75 14.23 -15.28
CA THR A 339 3.48 12.80 -15.32
C THR A 339 2.97 12.29 -13.96
N LYS A 340 1.87 11.53 -13.96
CA LYS A 340 1.22 11.02 -12.73
C LYS A 340 1.50 9.55 -12.49
N VAL A 341 2.15 9.23 -11.38
CA VAL A 341 2.58 7.87 -11.01
C VAL A 341 1.86 7.33 -9.78
N PHE A 342 1.82 6.00 -9.65
CA PHE A 342 1.38 5.33 -8.43
C PHE A 342 2.48 5.37 -7.35
N VAL A 343 2.17 5.86 -6.15
CA VAL A 343 3.16 6.13 -5.08
C VAL A 343 2.72 5.77 -3.67
N ASP A 344 1.42 5.65 -3.41
CA ASP A 344 0.83 5.28 -2.11
C ASP A 344 1.40 6.07 -0.90
N VAL A 345 1.38 7.39 -0.94
CA VAL A 345 1.87 8.29 0.13
C VAL A 345 0.88 8.39 1.30
N TYR A 346 1.37 8.20 2.52
CA TYR A 346 0.61 8.40 3.76
C TYR A 346 1.11 9.62 4.50
N ILE A 347 0.18 10.37 5.10
CA ILE A 347 0.51 11.48 6.00
C ILE A 347 -0.35 11.39 7.25
N GLU A 348 0.26 11.18 8.41
CA GLU A 348 -0.40 11.21 9.71
C GLU A 348 0.12 12.40 10.52
N TYR A 349 -0.75 13.37 10.77
CA TYR A 349 -0.51 14.48 11.66
C TYR A 349 -0.97 14.11 13.08
N GLU A 350 -0.11 14.32 14.07
CA GLU A 350 -0.48 14.33 15.49
C GLU A 350 -0.51 15.79 15.97
N GLY A 351 -1.68 16.25 16.40
CA GLY A 351 -1.87 17.57 16.98
C GLY A 351 -1.34 17.66 18.41
N LYS A 352 -1.04 18.88 18.86
CA LYS A 352 -0.64 19.15 20.26
C LYS A 352 -1.75 18.80 21.27
N ASP A 353 -3.00 18.76 20.81
CA ASP A 353 -4.18 18.32 21.56
C ASP A 353 -4.39 16.80 21.56
N GLY A 354 -3.50 16.04 20.90
CA GLY A 354 -3.58 14.58 20.76
C GLY A 354 -4.49 14.09 19.64
N GLN A 355 -5.15 14.97 18.88
CA GLN A 355 -5.95 14.55 17.73
C GLN A 355 -5.07 14.09 16.57
N LYS A 356 -5.53 13.06 15.84
CA LYS A 356 -4.82 12.52 14.68
C LYS A 356 -5.58 12.81 13.39
N THR A 357 -4.86 13.27 12.37
CA THR A 357 -5.39 13.43 11.01
C THR A 357 -4.58 12.57 10.06
N ILE A 358 -5.21 11.58 9.44
CA ILE A 358 -4.57 10.64 8.52
C ILE A 358 -5.04 10.93 7.09
N ARG A 359 -4.11 10.95 6.15
CA ARG A 359 -4.34 11.15 4.72
C ARG A 359 -3.59 10.11 3.91
N PHE A 360 -4.15 9.75 2.76
CA PHE A 360 -3.55 8.79 1.84
C PHE A 360 -3.74 9.20 0.38
N TYR A 361 -2.65 9.11 -0.38
CA TYR A 361 -2.55 9.55 -1.76
C TYR A 361 -1.94 8.46 -2.64
N PRO A 362 -2.76 7.74 -3.43
CA PRO A 362 -2.28 6.65 -4.27
C PRO A 362 -1.55 7.11 -5.53
N ILE A 363 -1.84 8.34 -5.96
CA ILE A 363 -1.36 8.92 -7.21
C ILE A 363 -0.86 10.34 -6.92
N MET A 364 0.26 10.70 -7.53
CA MET A 364 0.89 12.02 -7.43
C MET A 364 1.62 12.35 -8.73
N LYS A 365 1.79 13.63 -9.05
CA LYS A 365 2.74 14.04 -10.09
C LYS A 365 4.18 13.73 -9.68
N LEU A 366 5.04 13.42 -10.66
CA LEU A 366 6.47 13.19 -10.43
C LEU A 366 7.18 14.43 -9.87
N SER A 367 6.81 15.63 -10.32
CA SER A 367 7.34 16.88 -9.74
C SER A 367 7.06 16.98 -8.24
N THR A 368 5.85 16.66 -7.80
CA THR A 368 5.48 16.68 -6.37
C THR A 368 6.08 15.51 -5.59
N LEU A 369 6.18 14.33 -6.20
CA LEU A 369 6.89 13.18 -5.63
C LEU A 369 8.36 13.52 -5.35
N SER A 370 9.04 14.17 -6.31
CA SER A 370 10.46 14.54 -6.18
C SER A 370 10.72 15.50 -5.01
N LYS A 371 9.72 16.32 -4.63
CA LYS A 371 9.83 17.21 -3.45
C LYS A 371 9.90 16.45 -2.14
N LEU A 372 9.40 15.21 -2.07
CA LEU A 372 9.52 14.36 -0.89
C LEU A 372 10.96 13.93 -0.62
N LEU A 373 11.84 13.97 -1.63
CA LEU A 373 13.28 13.71 -1.46
C LEU A 373 13.96 14.74 -0.57
N TYR A 374 13.34 15.90 -0.31
CA TYR A 374 13.81 16.83 0.72
C TYR A 374 14.08 16.12 2.06
N PHE A 375 13.24 15.14 2.43
CA PHE A 375 13.38 14.46 3.71
C PHE A 375 14.59 13.54 3.78
N ASP A 376 15.11 13.03 2.65
CA ASP A 376 16.27 12.12 2.60
C ASP A 376 17.56 12.76 3.16
N GLU A 377 17.61 14.09 3.27
CA GLU A 377 18.77 14.84 3.77
C GLU A 377 18.58 15.45 5.16
N THR A 378 17.41 15.25 5.79
CA THR A 378 17.17 15.78 7.14
C THR A 378 17.75 14.85 8.22
N ASP A 379 18.09 15.42 9.37
CA ASP A 379 18.63 14.64 10.48
C ASP A 379 17.62 13.61 10.99
N GLU A 380 16.32 13.90 10.95
CA GLU A 380 15.28 12.93 11.34
C GLU A 380 15.27 11.69 10.41
N TYR A 381 15.54 11.86 9.12
CA TYR A 381 15.69 10.74 8.20
C TYR A 381 16.96 9.95 8.48
N ARG A 382 18.09 10.61 8.75
CA ARG A 382 19.35 9.94 9.09
C ARG A 382 19.20 9.08 10.34
N GLU A 383 18.59 9.63 11.39
CA GLU A 383 18.28 8.90 12.62
C GLU A 383 17.35 7.72 12.35
N TYR A 384 16.30 7.91 11.55
CA TYR A 384 15.40 6.83 11.14
C TYR A 384 16.15 5.73 10.37
N TYR A 385 16.99 6.10 9.41
CA TYR A 385 17.76 5.19 8.57
C TYR A 385 18.74 4.36 9.41
N ILE A 386 19.54 5.00 10.28
CA ILE A 386 20.48 4.33 11.19
C ILE A 386 19.74 3.37 12.13
N LYS A 387 18.64 3.83 12.74
CA LYS A 387 17.83 2.99 13.63
C LYS A 387 17.28 1.77 12.90
N LYS A 388 16.73 1.95 11.70
CA LYS A 388 16.17 0.85 10.90
C LYS A 388 17.24 -0.15 10.46
N CYS A 389 18.43 0.32 10.12
CA CYS A 389 19.58 -0.52 9.85
C CYS A 389 20.03 -1.33 11.07
N SER A 390 19.86 -0.78 12.27
CA SER A 390 20.25 -1.44 13.52
C SER A 390 19.24 -2.49 14.01
N ASP A 391 18.00 -2.48 13.48
CA ASP A 391 16.96 -3.41 13.87
C ASP A 391 17.29 -4.85 13.43
N GLU A 392 17.06 -5.81 14.31
CA GLU A 392 17.52 -7.19 14.18
C GLU A 392 17.01 -7.91 12.91
N TYR A 393 15.92 -7.38 12.35
CA TYR A 393 15.26 -7.84 11.12
C TYR A 393 16.14 -7.73 9.86
N TYR A 394 17.16 -6.86 9.85
CA TYR A 394 18.09 -6.72 8.73
C TYR A 394 19.20 -7.78 8.71
N TYR A 395 19.46 -8.49 9.82
CA TYR A 395 20.60 -9.43 9.97
C TYR A 395 20.23 -10.90 9.65
N SER A 396 19.53 -11.13 8.55
CA SER A 396 19.28 -12.49 8.06
C SER A 396 19.82 -12.67 6.63
N THR A 397 20.91 -11.98 6.31
CA THR A 397 21.57 -12.15 5.02
C THR A 397 22.58 -13.27 5.13
N ASN A 398 22.18 -14.46 4.69
CA ASN A 398 23.06 -15.63 4.69
C ASN A 398 24.15 -15.55 3.62
N HIS A 399 24.08 -14.57 2.71
CA HIS A 399 24.94 -14.46 1.54
C HIS A 399 25.40 -13.02 1.33
N PHE A 400 26.70 -12.79 1.52
CA PHE A 400 27.37 -11.53 1.20
C PHE A 400 28.16 -11.68 -0.09
N SER A 401 28.12 -10.68 -0.96
CA SER A 401 28.92 -10.68 -2.17
C SER A 401 29.53 -9.31 -2.44
N VAL A 402 30.72 -9.33 -3.02
CA VAL A 402 31.44 -8.15 -3.51
C VAL A 402 31.60 -8.26 -5.02
N SER A 403 31.37 -7.16 -5.72
CA SER A 403 31.51 -7.11 -7.15
C SER A 403 32.13 -5.81 -7.66
N ASP A 404 32.65 -5.87 -8.88
CA ASP A 404 33.06 -4.68 -9.63
C ASP A 404 31.85 -3.80 -10.01
N PRO A 405 32.09 -2.55 -10.41
CA PRO A 405 31.02 -1.59 -10.74
C PRO A 405 30.08 -1.98 -11.89
N LEU A 406 30.46 -2.97 -12.71
CA LEU A 406 29.65 -3.48 -13.82
C LEU A 406 28.99 -4.83 -13.53
N LEU A 407 29.10 -5.35 -12.30
CA LEU A 407 28.56 -6.67 -11.90
C LEU A 407 29.07 -7.82 -12.79
N THR A 408 30.29 -7.69 -13.32
CA THR A 408 30.88 -8.67 -14.24
C THR A 408 31.61 -9.80 -13.51
N ASN A 409 32.11 -9.51 -12.31
CA ASN A 409 32.84 -10.38 -11.41
C ASN A 409 32.21 -10.28 -10.02
N ILE A 410 31.36 -11.26 -9.67
CA ILE A 410 30.70 -11.32 -8.37
C ILE A 410 31.39 -12.44 -7.59
N THR A 411 31.89 -12.11 -6.40
CA THR A 411 32.46 -13.09 -5.47
C THR A 411 31.61 -13.15 -4.21
N GLU A 412 31.18 -14.35 -3.85
CA GLU A 412 30.33 -14.61 -2.68
C GLU A 412 31.19 -15.10 -1.50
N PHE A 413 30.82 -14.69 -0.30
CA PHE A 413 31.44 -15.11 0.95
C PHE A 413 30.38 -15.35 2.02
N ASP A 414 30.69 -16.27 2.93
CA ASP A 414 29.94 -16.46 4.16
C ASP A 414 30.48 -15.47 5.21
N LEU A 415 29.59 -14.69 5.84
CA LEU A 415 29.96 -13.80 6.95
C LEU A 415 29.57 -14.43 8.29
N GLU A 416 30.45 -14.28 9.28
CA GLU A 416 30.06 -14.50 10.67
C GLU A 416 29.10 -13.39 11.13
N LEU A 417 28.19 -13.70 12.06
CA LEU A 417 27.18 -12.75 12.54
C LEU A 417 27.78 -11.43 13.07
N CYS A 418 28.95 -11.50 13.70
CA CYS A 418 29.65 -10.31 14.18
C CYS A 418 30.13 -9.42 13.02
N ASP A 419 30.65 -10.04 11.96
CA ASP A 419 31.13 -9.34 10.76
C ASP A 419 29.97 -8.77 9.94
N GLU A 420 28.84 -9.48 9.86
CA GLU A 420 27.61 -8.98 9.24
C GLU A 420 27.10 -7.71 9.96
N LYS A 421 27.05 -7.74 11.29
CA LYS A 421 26.64 -6.58 12.10
C LYS A 421 27.59 -5.39 11.92
N GLU A 422 28.90 -5.65 11.91
CA GLU A 422 29.90 -4.61 11.69
C GLU A 422 29.75 -4.00 10.29
N LEU A 423 29.71 -4.82 9.24
CA LEU A 423 29.53 -4.37 7.85
C LEU A 423 28.26 -3.53 7.69
N MET A 424 27.14 -4.01 8.21
CA MET A 424 25.87 -3.28 8.14
C MET A 424 25.93 -1.93 8.85
N SER A 425 26.60 -1.87 10.00
CA SER A 425 26.78 -0.60 10.71
C SER A 425 27.60 0.41 9.88
N MET A 426 28.65 -0.04 9.19
CA MET A 426 29.48 0.80 8.33
C MET A 426 28.72 1.25 7.08
N ILE A 427 28.04 0.33 6.40
CA ILE A 427 27.19 0.65 5.24
C ILE A 427 26.16 1.70 5.63
N CYS A 428 25.49 1.51 6.76
CA CYS A 428 24.44 2.42 7.15
C CYS A 428 24.94 3.79 7.62
N PHE A 429 26.11 3.83 8.24
CA PHE A 429 26.78 5.08 8.56
C PHE A 429 27.12 5.88 7.31
N ASP A 430 27.79 5.27 6.33
CA ASP A 430 28.16 5.95 5.08
C ASP A 430 26.92 6.36 4.28
N LYS A 431 25.92 5.47 4.16
CA LYS A 431 24.68 5.74 3.42
C LYS A 431 23.80 6.81 4.06
N SER A 432 23.83 6.97 5.39
CA SER A 432 23.13 8.06 6.08
C SER A 432 23.63 9.46 5.70
N LYS A 433 24.85 9.55 5.16
CA LYS A 433 25.45 10.82 4.70
C LYS A 433 25.28 11.06 3.21
N GLU A 434 24.78 10.08 2.46
CA GLU A 434 24.60 10.19 1.02
C GLU A 434 23.52 11.23 0.69
N THR A 435 23.85 12.17 -0.19
CA THR A 435 22.92 13.21 -0.68
C THR A 435 21.93 12.63 -1.69
N VAL A 436 20.79 13.29 -1.88
CA VAL A 436 19.82 12.94 -2.93
C VAL A 436 20.49 13.01 -4.30
N GLN A 437 21.31 14.03 -4.57
CA GLN A 437 22.04 14.12 -5.84
C GLN A 437 22.90 12.88 -6.07
N ARG A 438 23.69 12.45 -5.09
CA ARG A 438 24.54 11.26 -5.23
C ARG A 438 23.71 9.97 -5.34
N ARG A 439 22.62 9.86 -4.59
CA ARG A 439 21.75 8.69 -4.61
C ARG A 439 20.96 8.56 -5.91
N TYR A 440 20.57 9.67 -6.54
CA TYR A 440 19.67 9.64 -7.69
C TYR A 440 20.33 10.01 -9.04
N TYR A 441 21.40 10.79 -9.00
CA TYR A 441 22.11 11.29 -10.17
C TYR A 441 23.63 11.29 -9.90
N PRO A 442 24.21 10.11 -9.65
CA PRO A 442 25.63 9.99 -9.34
C PRO A 442 26.52 10.52 -10.48
N GLU A 443 27.47 11.38 -10.13
CA GLU A 443 28.46 11.94 -11.07
C GLU A 443 29.82 11.24 -10.98
N LYS A 444 30.07 10.54 -9.86
CA LYS A 444 31.28 9.76 -9.65
C LYS A 444 31.08 8.32 -10.09
N ASN A 445 32.15 7.67 -10.53
CA ASN A 445 32.15 6.24 -10.73
C ASN A 445 32.06 5.50 -9.39
N CYS A 446 31.15 4.53 -9.32
CA CYS A 446 31.14 3.52 -8.28
C CYS A 446 32.45 2.70 -8.37
N ILE A 447 33.04 2.33 -7.24
CA ILE A 447 34.27 1.53 -7.18
C ILE A 447 34.00 0.06 -6.84
N ALA A 448 32.89 -0.23 -6.17
CA ALA A 448 32.49 -1.58 -5.77
C ALA A 448 30.98 -1.66 -5.54
N ILE A 449 30.40 -2.82 -5.77
CA ILE A 449 29.01 -3.09 -5.39
C ILE A 449 29.02 -4.19 -4.33
N ILE A 450 28.45 -3.89 -3.16
CA ILE A 450 28.16 -4.88 -2.15
C ILE A 450 26.73 -5.38 -2.37
N ILE A 451 26.57 -6.70 -2.36
CA ILE A 451 25.27 -7.33 -2.53
C ILE A 451 25.00 -8.18 -1.30
N LEU A 452 23.88 -7.90 -0.64
CA LEU A 452 23.40 -8.69 0.49
C LEU A 452 22.15 -9.44 0.07
N SER A 453 22.14 -10.76 0.23
CA SER A 453 21.05 -11.61 -0.20
C SER A 453 20.62 -12.58 0.89
N ARG A 454 19.32 -12.86 0.91
CA ARG A 454 18.74 -13.90 1.78
C ARG A 454 18.83 -15.31 1.17
N TYR A 455 19.17 -15.40 -0.12
CA TYR A 455 19.27 -16.65 -0.87
C TYR A 455 20.59 -16.72 -1.63
N ASN A 456 21.11 -17.93 -1.83
CA ASN A 456 22.30 -18.18 -2.65
C ASN A 456 22.05 -17.68 -4.09
N MET A 457 22.92 -16.78 -4.55
CA MET A 457 22.78 -16.06 -5.81
C MET A 457 23.30 -16.86 -7.01
N LEU A 458 24.24 -17.78 -6.79
CA LEU A 458 24.96 -18.49 -7.86
C LEU A 458 24.13 -19.62 -8.51
N ASP A 459 23.07 -20.09 -7.86
CA ASP A 459 22.22 -21.18 -8.38
C ASP A 459 21.16 -20.73 -9.41
N ARG A 460 20.97 -19.41 -9.64
CA ARG A 460 19.97 -18.91 -10.60
C ARG A 460 20.58 -17.93 -11.62
N TYR A 461 21.23 -18.50 -12.63
CA TYR A 461 21.83 -17.86 -13.82
C TYR A 461 20.91 -16.95 -14.69
N SER A 462 19.76 -16.47 -14.22
CA SER A 462 18.82 -15.68 -15.06
C SER A 462 17.97 -14.66 -14.32
N SER A 463 18.17 -14.45 -13.03
CA SER A 463 17.36 -13.49 -12.28
C SER A 463 18.09 -13.03 -11.02
N PHE A 464 18.82 -11.91 -11.12
CA PHE A 464 19.15 -11.09 -9.97
C PHE A 464 17.86 -10.88 -9.16
N SER A 465 17.85 -11.42 -7.94
CA SER A 465 16.61 -11.70 -7.22
C SER A 465 16.00 -10.42 -6.67
N PHE A 466 14.67 -10.36 -6.63
CA PHE A 466 13.89 -9.32 -5.93
C PHE A 466 14.10 -9.31 -4.39
N ASN A 467 15.10 -10.05 -3.90
CA ASN A 467 15.36 -10.32 -2.48
C ASN A 467 16.83 -10.02 -2.10
N SER A 468 17.49 -9.12 -2.84
CA SER A 468 18.87 -8.70 -2.58
C SER A 468 18.98 -7.18 -2.56
N ASP A 469 19.76 -6.65 -1.63
CA ASP A 469 20.09 -5.22 -1.56
C ASP A 469 21.42 -4.95 -2.27
N TYR A 470 21.50 -3.82 -2.98
CA TYR A 470 22.68 -3.43 -3.77
C TYR A 470 23.23 -2.11 -3.26
N TYR A 471 24.35 -2.15 -2.57
CA TYR A 471 25.02 -0.96 -2.07
C TYR A 471 26.16 -0.57 -3.01
N TYR A 472 25.97 0.57 -3.70
CA TYR A 472 26.99 1.18 -4.54
C TYR A 472 27.98 1.94 -3.66
N ILE A 473 29.25 1.54 -3.71
CA ILE A 473 30.33 2.08 -2.90
C ILE A 473 31.18 3.04 -3.73
N TYR A 474 31.51 4.18 -3.16
CA TYR A 474 32.30 5.24 -3.78
C TYR A 474 33.55 5.52 -2.95
N ASP A 475 34.49 6.27 -3.53
CA ASP A 475 35.80 6.58 -2.94
C ASP A 475 35.76 7.26 -1.57
N ASP A 476 34.68 7.98 -1.29
CA ASP A 476 34.40 8.71 -0.07
C ASP A 476 33.58 7.92 0.98
N ASP A 477 33.25 6.64 0.71
CA ASP A 477 32.66 5.71 1.68
C ASP A 477 33.76 5.08 2.56
N GLU A 478 34.44 5.93 3.33
CA GLU A 478 35.67 5.59 4.06
C GLU A 478 35.49 4.41 5.03
N SER A 479 34.34 4.32 5.71
CA SER A 479 34.08 3.28 6.71
C SER A 479 33.95 1.91 6.04
N VAL A 480 33.12 1.80 5.00
CA VAL A 480 32.97 0.54 4.25
C VAL A 480 34.25 0.15 3.52
N ILE A 481 34.95 1.09 2.89
CA ILE A 481 36.23 0.82 2.21
C ILE A 481 37.26 0.28 3.19
N SER A 482 37.37 0.88 4.37
CA SER A 482 38.33 0.46 5.39
C SER A 482 38.04 -0.96 5.87
N TRP A 483 36.76 -1.30 6.03
CA TRP A 483 36.33 -2.65 6.39
C TRP A 483 36.63 -3.67 5.28
N LEU A 484 36.32 -3.34 4.02
CA LEU A 484 36.64 -4.23 2.88
C LEU A 484 38.15 -4.51 2.79
N LYS A 485 38.99 -3.50 3.03
CA LYS A 485 40.45 -3.65 3.04
C LYS A 485 40.93 -4.49 4.23
N SER A 486 40.38 -4.30 5.42
CA SER A 486 40.79 -5.06 6.62
C SER A 486 40.49 -6.55 6.48
N LYS A 487 39.42 -6.90 5.76
CA LYS A 487 39.04 -8.29 5.43
C LYS A 487 39.71 -8.82 4.15
N GLY A 488 40.48 -8.00 3.43
CA GLY A 488 41.18 -8.40 2.20
C GLY A 488 40.26 -8.61 0.99
N TYR A 489 39.09 -7.97 0.98
CA TYR A 489 38.12 -8.03 -0.11
C TYR A 489 38.38 -7.01 -1.23
N ASP A 490 39.40 -6.16 -1.09
CA ASP A 490 39.75 -5.10 -2.03
C ASP A 490 40.15 -5.59 -3.43
N LYS A 491 40.63 -6.82 -3.51
CA LYS A 491 40.99 -7.47 -4.77
C LYS A 491 39.80 -7.86 -5.65
N TYR A 492 38.58 -7.94 -5.10
CA TYR A 492 37.42 -8.50 -5.81
C TYR A 492 36.58 -7.48 -6.57
N TYR A 493 36.71 -6.18 -6.27
CA TYR A 493 35.98 -5.12 -6.96
C TYR A 493 36.79 -4.38 -8.04
N LYS A 494 37.98 -4.88 -8.39
CA LYS A 494 38.73 -4.36 -9.54
C LYS A 494 38.05 -4.81 -10.83
N LEU A 495 37.80 -3.85 -11.73
CA LEU A 495 37.22 -4.13 -13.04
C LEU A 495 38.20 -4.95 -13.90
N PRO A 496 37.88 -6.22 -14.26
CA PRO A 496 38.78 -7.05 -15.07
C PRO A 496 38.55 -6.92 -16.59
N TYR A 497 37.67 -6.01 -17.01
CA TYR A 497 37.26 -5.83 -18.40
C TYR A 497 37.55 -4.41 -18.91
N GLN A 498 37.84 -4.29 -20.21
CA GLN A 498 37.87 -3.03 -20.94
C GLN A 498 36.51 -2.75 -21.58
N ILE A 499 36.09 -1.48 -21.60
CA ILE A 499 34.83 -1.07 -22.23
C ILE A 499 35.06 -0.92 -23.75
N LYS A 500 34.26 -1.62 -24.54
CA LYS A 500 34.32 -1.62 -26.01
C LYS A 500 33.34 -0.61 -26.61
N SER A 501 32.12 -0.55 -26.08
CA SER A 501 31.10 0.39 -26.53
C SER A 501 30.03 0.62 -25.48
N VAL A 502 29.42 1.80 -25.51
CA VAL A 502 28.24 2.15 -24.74
C VAL A 502 27.14 2.61 -25.69
N GLU A 503 25.98 1.97 -25.61
CA GLU A 503 24.81 2.27 -26.45
C GLU A 503 23.63 2.69 -25.56
N LEU A 504 22.90 3.72 -25.99
CA LEU A 504 21.77 4.29 -25.27
C LEU A 504 20.47 4.02 -26.02
N TYR A 505 19.55 3.33 -25.37
CA TYR A 505 18.20 3.03 -25.85
C TYR A 505 17.19 3.78 -25.01
N ARG A 506 16.43 4.71 -25.60
CA ARG A 506 15.41 5.46 -24.86
C ARG A 506 14.31 4.52 -24.37
N ILE A 507 14.00 4.60 -23.08
CA ILE A 507 12.94 3.86 -22.40
C ILE A 507 11.87 4.85 -21.92
N PRO A 508 10.60 4.68 -22.30
CA PRO A 508 9.49 5.42 -21.68
C PRO A 508 9.21 4.88 -20.26
N ALA A 509 8.59 5.71 -19.43
CA ALA A 509 8.18 5.33 -18.08
C ALA A 509 7.21 4.13 -18.06
N PHE A 510 7.22 3.33 -16.99
CA PHE A 510 6.34 2.17 -16.87
C PHE A 510 4.87 2.57 -16.74
N ILE A 511 4.01 1.98 -17.57
CA ILE A 511 2.56 2.21 -17.52
C ILE A 511 1.88 0.94 -17.03
N TYR A 512 1.34 0.98 -15.80
CA TYR A 512 0.36 -0.02 -15.37
C TYR A 512 -1.03 0.41 -15.86
N ASN A 513 -1.38 0.08 -17.11
CA ASN A 513 -2.74 0.32 -17.62
C ASN A 513 -3.63 -0.89 -17.30
N LYS A 514 -4.51 -0.78 -16.31
CA LYS A 514 -5.39 -1.88 -15.87
C LYS A 514 -6.22 -2.53 -17.00
N ASN A 515 -6.36 -1.88 -18.15
CA ASN A 515 -7.12 -2.37 -19.31
C ASN A 515 -6.28 -3.02 -20.43
N ASP A 516 -4.94 -2.91 -20.43
CA ASP A 516 -4.08 -3.40 -21.52
C ASP A 516 -3.13 -4.52 -21.08
N ASN A 517 -3.68 -5.72 -20.86
CA ASN A 517 -2.92 -6.86 -20.33
C ASN A 517 -1.71 -7.30 -21.19
N TYR A 518 -1.69 -7.03 -22.51
CA TYR A 518 -0.64 -7.53 -23.41
C TYR A 518 0.52 -6.54 -23.61
N ASN A 519 0.24 -5.26 -23.83
CA ASN A 519 1.29 -4.23 -23.99
C ASN A 519 2.00 -3.92 -22.67
N ASN A 520 1.29 -3.99 -21.54
CA ASN A 520 1.90 -3.81 -20.22
C ASN A 520 2.89 -4.92 -19.88
N TYR A 521 2.61 -6.17 -20.27
CA TYR A 521 3.52 -7.28 -20.04
C TYR A 521 4.81 -7.11 -20.84
N ASN A 522 4.71 -6.67 -22.10
CA ASN A 522 5.89 -6.38 -22.94
C ASN A 522 6.69 -5.17 -22.44
N ASN A 523 6.05 -4.09 -22.00
CA ASN A 523 6.78 -2.94 -21.43
C ASN A 523 7.41 -3.28 -20.07
N TYR A 524 6.73 -4.08 -19.24
CA TYR A 524 7.28 -4.64 -18.00
C TYR A 524 8.48 -5.55 -18.28
N GLN A 525 8.39 -6.41 -19.29
CA GLN A 525 9.50 -7.25 -19.76
C GLN A 525 10.67 -6.40 -20.26
N LYS A 526 10.42 -5.36 -21.06
CA LYS A 526 11.45 -4.43 -21.57
C LYS A 526 12.20 -3.70 -20.46
N GLN A 527 11.47 -3.20 -19.47
CA GLN A 527 12.06 -2.50 -18.34
C GLN A 527 12.74 -3.44 -17.36
N SER A 528 12.10 -4.59 -17.07
CA SER A 528 12.73 -5.66 -16.31
C SER A 528 13.97 -6.22 -17.02
N ALA A 529 14.06 -6.13 -18.35
CA ALA A 529 15.25 -6.50 -19.11
C ALA A 529 16.35 -5.42 -19.05
N ALA A 530 15.96 -4.14 -18.91
CA ALA A 530 16.88 -3.02 -18.77
C ALA A 530 17.41 -2.83 -17.33
N SER A 531 16.66 -3.28 -16.32
CA SER A 531 17.01 -3.13 -14.91
C SER A 531 17.78 -4.32 -14.33
N ARG A 532 17.67 -5.50 -14.96
CA ARG A 532 18.44 -6.68 -14.58
C ARG A 532 19.78 -6.60 -15.28
N CYS A 533 20.87 -6.69 -14.53
CA CYS A 533 22.13 -7.11 -15.14
C CYS A 533 21.89 -8.50 -15.74
N PHE A 534 22.10 -8.69 -17.03
CA PHE A 534 22.21 -10.05 -17.56
C PHE A 534 23.69 -10.31 -17.79
N LYS A 535 24.23 -11.26 -17.03
CA LYS A 535 25.48 -11.91 -17.41
C LYS A 535 25.15 -12.90 -18.51
N SER A 536 25.01 -12.43 -19.74
CA SER A 536 24.64 -13.28 -20.87
C SER A 536 25.77 -13.35 -21.89
N LYS A 537 26.13 -14.57 -22.30
CA LYS A 537 26.94 -14.84 -23.49
C LYS A 537 26.17 -14.55 -24.79
N TYR A 538 24.85 -14.37 -24.68
CA TYR A 538 23.95 -14.01 -25.77
C TYR A 538 23.67 -12.51 -25.70
N ASP A 539 23.87 -11.79 -26.80
CA ASP A 539 23.43 -10.40 -26.91
C ASP A 539 21.96 -10.31 -26.53
N ILE A 540 21.65 -9.48 -25.53
CA ILE A 540 20.26 -9.11 -25.28
C ILE A 540 19.87 -8.23 -26.47
N ASP A 541 19.05 -8.78 -27.37
CA ASP A 541 18.52 -8.06 -28.51
C ASP A 541 17.49 -7.02 -28.02
N MET A 542 18.01 -5.89 -27.53
CA MET A 542 17.22 -4.68 -27.23
C MET A 542 16.76 -4.01 -28.53
N THR A 543 17.39 -4.31 -29.67
CA THR A 543 17.07 -3.78 -30.99
C THR A 543 15.65 -4.11 -31.46
N ASN A 544 15.11 -5.27 -31.09
CA ASN A 544 13.70 -5.61 -31.36
C ASN A 544 12.71 -4.93 -30.41
N LEU A 545 13.19 -4.36 -29.30
CA LEU A 545 12.35 -3.86 -28.21
C LEU A 545 12.31 -2.33 -28.13
N LEU A 546 13.39 -1.64 -28.51
CA LEU A 546 13.56 -0.19 -28.40
C LEU A 546 14.38 0.35 -29.58
N SER A 547 14.14 1.60 -29.97
CA SER A 547 14.94 2.28 -30.99
C SER A 547 16.25 2.82 -30.39
N LEU A 548 17.40 2.40 -30.94
CA LEU A 548 18.70 2.96 -30.59
C LEU A 548 18.67 4.48 -30.76
N THR A 549 19.11 5.20 -29.72
CA THR A 549 19.10 6.66 -29.70
C THR A 549 20.50 7.22 -29.97
N LYS A 550 21.51 6.66 -29.34
CA LYS A 550 22.90 7.13 -29.45
C LYS A 550 23.90 6.01 -29.17
N THR A 551 24.98 5.95 -29.95
CA THR A 551 26.22 5.28 -29.55
C THR A 551 27.13 6.33 -28.95
N ALA A 552 27.58 6.13 -27.72
CA ALA A 552 28.40 7.11 -27.01
C ALA A 552 29.83 7.14 -27.56
N ASN A 553 30.47 8.30 -27.46
CA ASN A 553 31.90 8.43 -27.74
C ASN A 553 32.72 7.86 -26.57
N PRO A 554 33.95 7.34 -26.79
CA PRO A 554 34.78 6.81 -25.71
C PRO A 554 35.03 7.80 -24.55
N GLU A 555 35.10 9.10 -24.86
CA GLU A 555 35.26 10.17 -23.86
C GLU A 555 34.03 10.31 -22.93
N GLU A 556 32.86 9.85 -23.36
CA GLU A 556 31.59 9.93 -22.62
C GLU A 556 31.33 8.66 -21.79
N PHE A 557 32.14 7.60 -21.94
CA PHE A 557 31.87 6.30 -21.32
C PHE A 557 31.83 6.41 -19.79
N ASP A 558 32.81 7.05 -19.18
CA ASP A 558 32.90 7.17 -17.72
C ASP A 558 31.73 7.97 -17.15
N GLU A 559 31.34 9.07 -17.81
CA GLU A 559 30.20 9.90 -17.40
C GLU A 559 28.88 9.11 -17.46
N ILE A 560 28.62 8.42 -18.57
CA ILE A 560 27.40 7.63 -18.75
C ILE A 560 27.37 6.44 -17.78
N ILE A 561 28.51 5.78 -17.55
CA ILE A 561 28.61 4.66 -16.61
C ILE A 561 28.39 5.13 -15.18
N ALA A 562 28.97 6.27 -14.79
CA ALA A 562 28.77 6.89 -13.48
C ALA A 562 27.28 7.19 -13.24
N ALA A 563 26.62 7.78 -14.22
CA ALA A 563 25.20 8.15 -14.17
C ALA A 563 24.22 6.95 -14.25
N SER A 564 24.71 5.76 -14.59
CA SER A 564 23.89 4.57 -14.80
C SER A 564 24.01 3.55 -13.67
N ARG A 565 22.90 2.91 -13.33
CA ARG A 565 22.85 1.88 -12.28
C ARG A 565 21.99 0.68 -12.69
N SER A 566 22.33 -0.47 -12.13
CA SER A 566 21.51 -1.67 -12.15
C SER A 566 20.40 -1.57 -11.11
N MET A 567 19.25 -2.22 -11.34
CA MET A 567 18.08 -2.19 -10.44
C MET A 567 17.65 -0.77 -10.03
N TYR A 568 17.65 0.15 -11.01
CA TYR A 568 17.38 1.57 -10.80
C TYR A 568 15.96 1.96 -11.24
N TYR A 569 15.45 3.11 -10.75
CA TYR A 569 14.10 3.65 -10.98
C TYR A 569 13.50 3.33 -12.37
N MET A 570 12.41 2.55 -12.41
CA MET A 570 11.73 2.19 -13.66
C MET A 570 10.40 2.95 -13.91
N ASP A 571 10.01 3.83 -12.99
CA ASP A 571 8.76 4.62 -13.09
C ASP A 571 8.98 5.96 -13.81
N VAL A 572 10.21 6.19 -14.26
CA VAL A 572 10.67 7.43 -14.89
C VAL A 572 11.21 7.09 -16.28
N PRO A 573 11.05 7.96 -17.28
CA PRO A 573 11.69 7.77 -18.56
C PRO A 573 13.21 7.90 -18.40
N GLY A 574 13.94 7.16 -19.22
CA GLY A 574 15.37 7.03 -19.08
C GLY A 574 16.02 6.42 -20.31
N TYR A 575 17.24 5.96 -20.12
CA TYR A 575 17.97 5.19 -21.10
C TYR A 575 18.33 3.83 -20.52
N ALA A 576 18.04 2.76 -21.28
CA ALA A 576 18.78 1.52 -21.16
C ALA A 576 20.20 1.79 -21.66
N VAL A 577 21.18 1.57 -20.80
CA VAL A 577 22.60 1.72 -21.11
C VAL A 577 23.16 0.32 -21.33
N LEU A 578 23.50 0.00 -22.57
CA LEU A 578 24.10 -1.27 -22.96
C LEU A 578 25.62 -1.08 -23.06
N ILE A 579 26.35 -1.73 -22.16
CA ILE A 579 27.80 -1.61 -22.03
C ILE A 579 28.41 -2.93 -22.50
N LYS A 580 29.13 -2.90 -23.62
CA LYS A 580 29.88 -4.06 -24.12
C LYS A 580 31.29 -3.99 -23.57
N THR A 581 31.76 -5.09 -22.98
CA THR A 581 33.07 -5.20 -22.35
C THR A 581 33.84 -6.40 -22.89
N VAL A 582 35.16 -6.37 -22.77
CA VAL A 582 36.06 -7.45 -23.19
C VAL A 582 37.12 -7.70 -22.12
N SER A 583 37.34 -8.95 -21.72
CA SER A 583 38.39 -9.30 -20.75
C SER A 583 39.75 -9.46 -21.43
N ALA A 584 40.79 -9.56 -20.61
CA ALA A 584 42.16 -9.82 -21.08
C ALA A 584 42.32 -11.12 -21.88
N ASP A 585 41.46 -12.12 -21.66
CA ASP A 585 41.40 -13.39 -22.41
C ASP A 585 40.49 -13.34 -23.65
N GLY A 586 39.91 -12.18 -23.96
CA GLY A 586 39.08 -11.96 -25.16
C GLY A 586 37.61 -12.35 -25.02
N GLU A 587 37.14 -12.67 -23.81
CA GLU A 587 35.70 -12.93 -23.57
C GLU A 587 34.91 -11.61 -23.65
N GLU A 588 33.98 -11.52 -24.59
CA GLU A 588 33.05 -10.38 -24.69
C GLU A 588 31.83 -10.60 -23.78
N ARG A 589 31.42 -9.53 -23.09
CA ARG A 589 30.22 -9.51 -22.24
C ARG A 589 29.42 -8.25 -22.48
N THR A 590 28.11 -8.35 -22.29
CA THR A 590 27.19 -7.22 -22.38
C THR A 590 26.53 -7.02 -21.02
N VAL A 591 26.58 -5.79 -20.50
CA VAL A 591 25.97 -5.38 -19.24
C VAL A 591 24.89 -4.35 -19.55
N THR A 592 23.71 -4.52 -18.97
CA THR A 592 22.63 -3.54 -19.08
C THR A 592 22.47 -2.80 -17.76
N LYS A 593 22.43 -1.47 -17.84
CA LYS A 593 22.12 -0.55 -16.75
C LYS A 593 21.00 0.38 -17.17
N PHE A 594 20.49 1.16 -16.23
CA PHE A 594 19.53 2.22 -16.48
C PHE A 594 20.08 3.58 -16.03
N MET A 595 19.86 4.60 -16.84
CA MET A 595 20.21 5.99 -16.57
C MET A 595 18.94 6.86 -16.65
N PRO A 596 18.50 7.50 -15.56
CA PRO A 596 17.33 8.38 -15.59
C PRO A 596 17.62 9.63 -16.43
N ILE A 597 16.59 10.18 -17.07
CA ILE A 597 16.72 11.53 -17.67
C ILE A 597 16.70 12.55 -16.54
N ASN A 598 17.77 13.34 -16.44
CA ASN A 598 17.84 14.50 -15.56
C ASN A 598 17.45 15.73 -16.39
N GLU A 599 16.29 16.33 -16.15
CA GLU A 599 15.81 17.53 -16.89
C GLU A 599 16.44 18.85 -16.39
N LYS A 600 17.65 18.81 -15.82
CA LYS A 600 18.39 20.05 -15.52
C LYS A 600 18.91 20.70 -16.80
#